data_AF-A0A150MRD8-F1
#
_entry.id   AF-A0A150MRD8-F1
#
_cell.length_a   1.000
_cell.length_b   1.000
_cell.length_c   1.000
_cell.angle_alpha   90.00
_cell.angle_beta   90.00
_cell.angle_gamma   90.00
#
_symmetry.space_group_name_H-M   'P 1'
#
loop_
_entity.id
_entity.type
_entity.pdbx_description
1 polymer ?
#
loop_
_entity_poly.entity_id
_entity_poly.type
_entity_poly.pdbx_seq_one_letter_code
_entity_poly.pdbx_strand_id
1 'polypeptide(L)'
;MRYYAQRWTIECFFRQAKDQLKLDGYRVRHIRAVKRYWTVVLFACVYSIAESQQDLSSGLELLRSRKGHSVVEFIYDAAKQDIPIDVIKKQLHVA
;
A
#
# COMPACT_ATOMS: atom_id res chain seq x y z
N MET A 1 -8.75 -20.28 -26.81
CA MET A 1 -8.01 -19.04 -26.44
C MET A 1 -8.24 -18.51 -25.02
N ARG A 2 -9.22 -19.00 -24.23
CA ARG A 2 -9.48 -18.48 -22.86
C ARG A 2 -8.44 -18.89 -21.81
N TYR A 3 -7.75 -20.02 -22.02
CA TYR A 3 -6.75 -20.57 -21.10
C TYR A 3 -5.55 -19.63 -20.90
N TYR A 4 -5.04 -19.02 -21.98
CA TYR A 4 -3.91 -18.09 -21.90
C TYR A 4 -4.27 -16.75 -21.24
N ALA A 5 -5.53 -16.31 -21.37
CA ALA A 5 -6.00 -15.09 -20.72
C ALA A 5 -5.98 -15.20 -19.19
N GLN A 6 -6.42 -16.33 -18.63
CA GLN A 6 -6.36 -16.56 -17.18
C GLN A 6 -4.93 -16.61 -16.64
N ARG A 7 -3.99 -17.19 -17.40
CA ARG A 7 -2.58 -17.23 -17.01
C ARG A 7 -1.97 -15.83 -16.96
N TRP A 8 -2.28 -14.99 -17.93
CA TRP A 8 -1.76 -13.63 -18.01
C TRP A 8 -2.22 -12.76 -16.83
N THR A 9 -3.48 -12.88 -16.41
CA THR A 9 -4.02 -12.15 -15.26
C THR A 9 -3.26 -12.48 -13.97
N ILE A 10 -2.96 -13.77 -13.73
CA ILE A 10 -2.20 -14.21 -12.56
C ILE A 10 -0.76 -13.65 -12.59
N GLU A 11 -0.12 -13.67 -13.75
CA GLU A 11 1.24 -13.14 -13.90
C GLU A 11 1.31 -11.62 -13.68
N CYS A 12 0.34 -10.87 -14.23
CA CYS A 12 0.20 -9.43 -14.01
C CYS A 12 0.02 -9.13 -12.52
N PHE A 13 -0.81 -9.89 -11.81
CA PHE A 13 -0.99 -9.73 -10.36
C PHE A 13 0.34 -9.91 -9.61
N PHE A 14 1.07 -11.00 -9.85
CA PHE A 14 2.35 -11.23 -9.18
C PHE A 14 3.40 -10.17 -9.52
N ARG A 15 3.39 -9.66 -10.76
CA ARG A 15 4.28 -8.57 -11.19
C ARG A 15 3.96 -7.29 -10.42
N GLN A 16 2.70 -6.90 -10.34
CA GLN A 16 2.26 -5.71 -9.59
C GLN A 16 2.56 -5.86 -8.10
N ALA A 17 2.29 -7.02 -7.50
CA ALA A 17 2.60 -7.25 -6.10
C ALA A 17 4.13 -7.22 -5.83
N LYS A 18 4.96 -7.74 -6.74
CA LYS A 18 6.43 -7.62 -6.62
C LYS A 18 6.90 -6.17 -6.67
N ASP A 19 6.41 -5.41 -7.64
CA ASP A 19 6.82 -4.02 -7.86
C ASP A 19 6.32 -3.08 -6.75
N GLN A 20 5.03 -3.15 -6.43
CA GLN A 20 4.36 -2.19 -5.55
C GLN A 20 4.42 -2.56 -4.07
N LEU A 21 4.44 -3.85 -3.74
CA LEU A 21 4.48 -4.36 -2.37
C LEU A 21 5.86 -4.94 -1.99
N LYS A 22 6.86 -4.82 -2.89
CA LYS A 22 8.24 -5.29 -2.70
C LYS A 22 8.32 -6.77 -2.30
N LEU A 23 7.46 -7.63 -2.85
CA LEU A 23 7.49 -9.09 -2.59
C LEU A 23 8.89 -9.69 -2.80
N ASP A 24 9.66 -9.17 -3.76
CA ASP A 24 11.00 -9.68 -4.10
C ASP A 24 12.08 -9.24 -3.09
N GLY A 25 11.87 -8.11 -2.39
CA GLY A 25 12.84 -7.55 -1.46
C GLY A 25 12.86 -8.22 -0.08
N TYR A 26 11.84 -9.02 0.25
CA TYR A 26 11.69 -9.61 1.59
C TYR A 26 12.13 -11.09 1.59
N ARG A 27 13.40 -11.35 1.93
CA ARG A 27 13.95 -12.71 2.07
C ARG A 27 13.48 -13.40 3.36
N VAL A 28 12.23 -13.83 3.38
CA VAL A 28 11.67 -14.53 4.52
C VAL A 28 12.12 -15.98 4.55
N ARG A 29 12.97 -16.33 5.53
CA ARG A 29 13.45 -17.70 5.72
C ARG A 29 12.51 -18.58 6.56
N HIS A 30 11.59 -17.97 7.30
CA HIS A 30 10.64 -18.68 8.18
C HIS A 30 9.25 -18.80 7.56
N ILE A 31 8.74 -20.02 7.47
CA ILE A 31 7.40 -20.31 6.91
C ILE A 31 6.26 -19.54 7.61
N ARG A 32 6.40 -19.28 8.92
CA ARG A 32 5.42 -18.49 9.69
C ARG A 32 5.39 -17.02 9.23
N ALA A 33 6.56 -16.44 8.98
CA ALA A 33 6.65 -15.07 8.49
C ALA A 33 6.18 -14.98 7.03
N VAL A 34 6.42 -16.01 6.21
CA VAL A 34 5.88 -16.10 4.84
C VAL A 34 4.35 -16.08 4.87
N LYS A 35 3.72 -16.90 5.72
CA LYS A 35 2.25 -16.92 5.86
C LYS A 35 1.69 -15.56 6.26
N ARG A 36 2.26 -14.93 7.30
CA ARG A 36 1.81 -13.60 7.75
C ARG A 36 1.95 -12.55 6.66
N TYR A 37 3.08 -12.56 5.95
CA TYR A 37 3.33 -11.63 4.86
C TYR A 37 2.31 -11.80 3.73
N TRP A 38 2.05 -13.04 3.29
CA TRP A 38 1.02 -13.32 2.29
C TRP A 38 -0.38 -12.89 2.73
N THR A 39 -0.74 -13.09 4.01
CA THR A 39 -2.03 -12.61 4.54
C THR A 39 -2.15 -11.10 4.41
N VAL A 40 -1.11 -10.34 4.77
CA VAL A 40 -1.12 -8.87 4.67
C VAL A 40 -1.21 -8.42 3.21
N VAL A 41 -0.45 -9.07 2.31
CA VAL A 41 -0.49 -8.78 0.87
C VAL A 41 -1.89 -9.02 0.30
N LEU A 42 -2.48 -10.18 0.59
CA LEU A 42 -3.83 -10.49 0.12
C LEU A 42 -4.86 -9.52 0.67
N PHE A 43 -4.74 -9.14 1.94
CA PHE A 43 -5.64 -8.16 2.55
C PHE A 43 -5.52 -6.79 1.88
N ALA A 44 -4.29 -6.31 1.65
CA ALA A 44 -4.05 -5.07 0.91
C ALA A 44 -4.64 -5.15 -0.51
N CYS A 45 -4.50 -6.28 -1.20
CA CYS A 45 -5.07 -6.46 -2.53
C CYS A 45 -6.60 -6.40 -2.54
N VAL A 46 -7.25 -7.11 -1.62
CA VAL A 46 -8.72 -7.10 -1.49
C VAL A 46 -9.21 -5.69 -1.17
N TYR A 47 -8.52 -4.99 -0.27
CA TYR A 47 -8.87 -3.62 0.09
C TYR A 47 -8.70 -2.65 -1.09
N SER A 48 -7.61 -2.74 -1.86
CA SER A 48 -7.40 -1.91 -3.05
C SER A 48 -8.44 -2.16 -4.14
N ILE A 49 -8.83 -3.42 -4.37
CA ILE A 49 -9.89 -3.76 -5.34
C ILE A 49 -11.24 -3.25 -4.86
N ALA A 50 -11.54 -3.35 -3.56
CA ALA A 50 -12.78 -2.84 -2.98
C ALA A 50 -12.91 -1.31 -3.11
N GLU A 51 -11.80 -0.58 -2.94
CA GLU A 51 -11.79 0.89 -3.02
C GLU A 51 -11.88 1.41 -4.47
N SER A 52 -11.23 0.74 -5.43
CA SER A 52 -11.07 1.27 -6.80
C SER A 52 -11.94 0.59 -7.87
N GLN A 53 -12.54 -0.58 -7.61
CA GLN A 53 -13.25 -1.44 -8.58
C GLN A 53 -12.45 -1.81 -9.86
N GLN A 54 -11.15 -1.51 -9.89
CA GLN A 54 -10.26 -1.70 -11.04
C GLN A 54 -9.05 -2.54 -10.63
N ASP A 55 -7.88 -2.27 -11.22
CA ASP A 55 -6.64 -2.98 -10.98
C ASP A 55 -5.99 -2.62 -9.64
N LEU A 56 -5.17 -3.56 -9.13
CA LEU A 56 -4.43 -3.42 -7.87
C LEU A 56 -3.53 -2.18 -7.86
N SER A 57 -2.86 -1.87 -8.97
CA SER A 57 -2.01 -0.68 -9.09
C SER A 57 -2.79 0.61 -8.86
N SER A 58 -3.92 0.79 -9.55
CA SER A 58 -4.75 1.99 -9.46
C SER A 58 -5.31 2.16 -8.06
N GLY A 59 -5.76 1.07 -7.43
CA GLY A 59 -6.21 1.10 -6.03
C GLY A 59 -5.10 1.46 -5.06
N LEU A 60 -3.88 0.94 -5.24
CA LEU A 60 -2.73 1.31 -4.40
C LEU A 60 -2.32 2.77 -4.59
N GLU A 61 -2.33 3.29 -5.82
CA GLU A 61 -2.03 4.71 -6.09
C GLU A 61 -3.07 5.64 -5.47
N LEU A 62 -4.35 5.30 -5.55
CA LEU A 62 -5.43 6.05 -4.91
C LEU A 62 -5.24 6.08 -3.39
N LEU A 63 -4.94 4.94 -2.77
CA LEU A 63 -4.68 4.86 -1.32
C LEU A 63 -3.45 5.68 -0.90
N ARG A 64 -2.39 5.66 -1.70
CA ARG A 64 -1.19 6.48 -1.45
C ARG A 64 -1.48 7.97 -1.56
N SER A 65 -2.21 8.37 -2.59
CA SER A 65 -2.65 9.76 -2.78
C SER A 65 -3.54 10.21 -1.64
N ARG A 66 -4.51 9.39 -1.22
CA ARG A 66 -5.40 9.69 -0.09
C ARG A 66 -4.63 9.84 1.22
N LYS A 67 -3.66 8.95 1.48
CA LYS A 67 -2.76 9.08 2.63
C LYS A 67 -1.96 10.38 2.57
N GLY A 68 -1.45 10.76 1.40
CA GLY A 68 -0.76 12.04 1.19
C GLY A 68 -1.64 13.24 1.52
N HIS A 69 -2.87 13.28 0.99
CA HIS A 69 -3.84 14.34 1.30
C HIS A 69 -4.18 14.39 2.78
N SER A 70 -4.43 13.25 3.41
CA SER A 70 -4.73 13.18 4.85
C SER A 70 -3.59 13.69 5.72
N VAL A 71 -2.32 13.46 5.33
CA VAL A 71 -1.16 14.03 6.04
C VAL A 71 -1.11 15.55 5.87
N VAL A 72 -1.42 16.07 4.67
CA VAL A 72 -1.46 17.52 4.43
C VAL A 72 -2.59 18.18 5.23
N GLU A 73 -3.78 17.59 5.24
CA GLU A 73 -4.91 18.03 6.07
C GLU A 73 -4.55 18.04 7.55
N PHE A 74 -3.90 16.98 8.04
CA PHE A 74 -3.41 16.91 9.41
C PHE A 74 -2.41 18.02 9.75
N ILE A 75 -1.45 18.30 8.86
CA ILE A 75 -0.47 19.39 9.06
C ILE A 75 -1.18 20.74 9.11
N TYR A 76 -2.17 20.96 8.22
CA TYR A 76 -2.95 22.19 8.19
C TYR A 76 -3.75 22.39 9.48
N ASP A 77 -4.44 21.37 9.96
CA ASP A 77 -5.21 21.42 11.20
C ASP A 77 -4.32 21.64 12.43
N ALA A 78 -3.15 20.99 12.47
CA ALA A 78 -2.17 21.19 13.53
C ALA A 78 -1.58 22.61 13.52
N ALA A 79 -1.34 23.18 12.33
CA ALA A 79 -0.88 24.56 12.19
C ALA A 79 -1.94 25.57 12.65
N LYS A 80 -3.22 25.31 12.38
CA LYS A 80 -4.34 26.15 12.86
C LYS A 80 -4.45 26.18 14.39
N GLN A 81 -3.99 25.12 15.06
CA GLN A 81 -3.96 25.02 16.53
C GLN A 81 -2.67 25.58 17.16
N ASP A 82 -1.83 26.26 16.36
CA ASP A 82 -0.56 26.86 16.78
C ASP A 82 0.43 25.86 17.41
N ILE A 83 0.37 24.59 16.96
CA ILE A 83 1.27 23.54 17.43
C ILE A 83 2.65 23.75 16.78
N PRO A 84 3.74 23.79 17.57
CA PRO A 84 5.08 23.96 17.02
C PRO A 84 5.46 22.80 16.09
N ILE A 85 6.07 23.16 14.95
CA ILE A 85 6.45 22.22 13.89
C ILE A 85 7.36 21.08 14.36
N ASP A 86 8.13 21.28 15.43
CA ASP A 86 8.98 20.26 16.04
C ASP A 86 8.17 19.06 16.56
N VAL A 87 7.02 19.35 17.20
CA VAL A 87 6.10 18.32 17.71
C VAL A 87 5.45 17.57 16.55
N ILE A 88 5.06 18.27 15.48
CA ILE A 88 4.46 17.66 14.28
C ILE A 88 5.48 16.73 13.59
N LYS A 89 6.74 17.17 13.44
CA LYS A 89 7.82 16.36 12.87
C LYS A 89 8.10 15.11 13.70
N LYS A 90 8.09 15.23 15.02
CA LYS A 90 8.24 14.10 15.94
C LYS A 90 7.09 13.10 15.81
N GLN A 91 5.84 13.59 15.70
CA GLN A 91 4.67 12.72 15.50
C GLN A 91 4.69 12.00 14.15
N LEU A 92 5.11 12.69 13.08
CA LEU A 92 5.24 12.11 11.74
C LEU A 92 6.48 11.21 11.59
N HIS A 93 7.36 11.16 12.59
CA HIS A 93 8.64 10.42 12.54
C HIS A 93 9.53 10.83 11.34
N VAL A 94 9.55 12.13 11.02
CA VAL A 94 10.32 12.70 9.89
C VAL A 94 11.62 13.40 10.35
N ALA A 95 11.83 13.50 11.67
CA ALA A 95 13.01 14.12 12.30
C ALA A 95 13.73 13.14 13.22
#